data_AF-A0A6I3UTZ1-F1
#
_entry.id   AF-A0A6I3UTZ1-F1
#
_cell.length_a   1.000
_cell.length_b   1.000
_cell.length_c   1.000
_cell.angle_alpha   90.00
_cell.angle_beta   90.00
_cell.angle_gamma   90.00
#
_symmetry.space_group_name_H-M   'P 1'
#
loop_
_entity.id
_entity.type
_entity.pdbx_description
1 polymer ?
#
loop_
_entity_poly.entity_id
_entity_poly.type
_entity_poly.pdbx_seq_one_letter_code
_entity_poly.pdbx_strand_id
1 'polypeptide(L)' 'QGKTNILEAIYFLALTRSHRTRTDKNLIHFDEEQLHLSGLLQKKTGSIPLEIDLTPKGRVTKVNHLKQARLSDYIG' A
#
# COMPACT_ATOMS: atom_id res chain seq x y z
N GLN A 1 9.65 -5.08 18.56
CA GLN A 1 9.34 -4.14 17.45
C GLN A 1 8.93 -4.97 16.23
N GLY A 2 7.93 -4.55 15.45
CA GLY A 2 7.41 -5.33 14.29
C GLY A 2 5.88 -5.51 14.27
N LYS A 3 5.24 -5.68 15.42
CA LYS A 3 3.76 -5.82 15.52
C LYS A 3 3.03 -4.61 14.93
N THR A 4 3.50 -3.41 15.27
CA THR A 4 2.97 -2.15 14.75
C THR A 4 3.23 -1.99 13.25
N ASN A 5 4.35 -2.51 12.72
CA ASN A 5 4.67 -2.40 11.30
C ASN A 5 3.71 -3.25 10.45
N ILE A 6 3.32 -4.44 10.93
CA ILE A 6 2.31 -5.27 10.24
C ILE A 6 0.96 -4.54 10.20
N LEU A 7 0.53 -3.97 11.34
CA LEU A 7 -0.71 -3.19 11.40
C LEU A 7 -0.65 -1.95 10.50
N GLU A 8 0.50 -1.28 10.46
CA GLU A 8 0.73 -0.14 9.58
C GLU A 8 0.69 -0.54 8.10
N ALA A 9 1.26 -1.68 7.73
CA ALA A 9 1.21 -2.21 6.36
C ALA A 9 -0.23 -2.51 5.93
N ILE A 10 -1.03 -3.17 6.78
CA ILE A 10 -2.45 -3.45 6.51
C ILE A 10 -3.23 -2.13 6.38
N TYR A 11 -3.03 -1.20 7.32
CA TYR A 11 -3.70 0.10 7.31
C TYR A 11 -3.32 0.92 6.06
N PHE A 12 -2.05 0.91 5.68
CA PHE A 12 -1.55 1.62 4.51
C PHE A 12 -2.09 1.00 3.21
N LEU A 13 -2.15 -0.33 3.13
CA LEU A 13 -2.76 -1.03 2.01
C LEU A 13 -4.28 -0.72 1.91
N ALA A 14 -4.97 -0.56 3.03
CA ALA A 14 -6.41 -0.26 3.01
C ALA A 14 -6.72 1.22 2.72
N LEU A 15 -5.87 2.14 3.18
CA LEU A 15 -6.20 3.57 3.24
C LEU A 15 -5.21 4.50 2.54
N THR A 16 -4.13 3.97 1.96
CA THR A 16 -3.07 4.71 1.26
C THR A 16 -2.42 5.83 2.11
N ARG A 17 -2.54 5.72 3.44
CA ARG A 17 -2.06 6.70 4.42
C ARG A 17 -1.46 6.00 5.61
N SER A 18 -0.31 6.47 6.09
CA SER A 18 0.24 6.02 7.36
C SER A 18 -0.38 6.84 8.50
N HIS A 19 -0.56 6.21 9.66
CA HIS A 19 -0.95 6.90 10.89
C HIS A 19 0.26 7.52 11.62
N ARG A 20 1.50 7.17 11.24
CA ARG A 20 2.75 7.59 11.91
C ARG A 20 3.50 8.67 11.15
N THR A 21 3.32 8.76 9.83
CA THR A 21 4.07 9.68 8.97
C THR A 21 3.19 10.23 7.84
N ARG A 22 3.48 11.46 7.42
CA ARG A 22 2.90 12.08 6.22
C ARG A 22 3.74 11.83 4.96
N THR A 23 4.95 11.29 5.15
CA THR A 23 5.92 10.99 4.09
C THR A 23 5.99 9.49 3.91
N ASP A 24 5.40 8.99 2.83
CA ASP A 24 5.35 7.56 2.50
C ASP A 24 6.74 6.91 2.43
N LYS A 25 7.77 7.65 2.00
CA LYS A 25 9.16 7.14 1.92
C LYS A 25 9.71 6.65 3.27
N ASN A 26 9.18 7.14 4.39
CA ASN A 26 9.61 6.69 5.72
C ASN A 26 9.11 5.27 6.06
N LEU A 27 8.22 4.69 5.24
CA LEU A 27 7.79 3.30 5.36
C LEU A 27 8.77 2.32 4.70
N ILE A 28 9.66 2.80 3.84
CA ILE A 28 10.71 1.99 3.21
C ILE A 28 11.71 1.57 4.29
N HIS A 29 12.17 0.32 4.22
CA HIS A 29 13.13 -0.17 5.19
C HIS A 29 14.45 0.61 5.11
N PHE A 30 15.20 0.63 6.20
CA PHE A 30 16.50 1.31 6.22
C PHE A 30 17.43 0.64 5.20
N ASP A 31 18.22 1.43 4.48
CA ASP A 31 19.08 1.03 3.37
C ASP A 31 18.38 0.39 2.15
N GLU A 32 17.04 0.46 2.09
CA GLU A 32 16.27 0.02 0.92
C GLU A 32 15.77 1.22 0.10
N GLU A 33 15.62 1.03 -1.20
CA GLU A 33 15.13 2.08 -2.11
C GLU A 33 13.62 2.01 -2.37
N GLN A 34 13.02 0.85 -2.11
CA GLN A 34 11.65 0.55 -2.51
C GLN A 34 10.91 -0.26 -1.44
N LEU A 35 9.60 -0.10 -1.39
CA LEU A 35 8.69 -0.92 -0.60
C LEU A 35 7.61 -1.47 -1.53
N HIS A 36 7.39 -2.77 -1.47
CA HIS A 36 6.25 -3.43 -2.09
C HIS A 36 5.31 -3.95 -1.01
N LEU A 37 4.03 -3.59 -1.11
CA LEU A 37 2.95 -4.13 -0.30
C LEU A 37 1.94 -4.79 -1.20
N SER A 38 1.53 -6.02 -0.85
CA SER A 38 0.45 -6.74 -1.53
C SER A 38 -0.47 -7.40 -0.52
N GLY A 39 -1.73 -7.53 -0.90
CA GLY A 39 -2.72 -8.24 -0.11
C GLY A 39 -3.93 -8.62 -0.94
N LEU A 40 -4.63 -9.66 -0.50
CA LEU A 40 -5.82 -10.18 -1.17
C LEU A 40 -7.07 -9.73 -0.41
N LEU A 41 -7.83 -8.81 -0.99
CA LEU A 41 -9.09 -8.35 -0.42
C LEU A 41 -10.21 -9.33 -0.73
N GLN A 42 -10.87 -9.85 0.30
CA GLN A 42 -12.04 -10.71 0.15
C GLN A 42 -13.32 -9.85 0.12
N LYS A 43 -14.00 -9.79 -1.03
CA LYS A 43 -15.34 -9.21 -1.19
C LYS A 43 -16.36 -10.35 -1.35
N LYS A 44 -17.66 -10.04 -1.17
CA LYS A 44 -18.75 -11.01 -1.42
C LYS A 44 -18.73 -11.58 -2.84
N THR A 45 -18.23 -10.80 -3.79
CA THR A 45 -18.18 -11.13 -5.22
C THR A 45 -16.89 -11.84 -5.63
N GLY A 46 -15.95 -12.08 -4.71
CA GLY A 46 -14.66 -12.71 -4.98
C GLY A 46 -13.49 -11.97 -4.36
N SER A 47 -12.29 -12.48 -4.60
CA SER A 47 -11.05 -11.91 -4.11
C SER A 47 -10.44 -10.93 -5.13
N ILE A 48 -9.90 -9.82 -4.65
CA ILE A 48 -9.24 -8.80 -5.49
C ILE A 48 -7.86 -8.52 -4.92
N PRO A 49 -6.77 -8.68 -5.70
CA PRO A 49 -5.45 -8.31 -5.23
C PRO A 49 -5.29 -6.79 -5.23
N LEU A 50 -4.75 -6.28 -4.13
CA LEU A 50 -4.38 -4.89 -3.94
C LEU A 50 -2.85 -4.82 -3.80
N GLU A 51 -2.24 -3.85 -4.48
CA GLU A 51 -0.80 -3.62 -4.40
C GLU A 51 -0.50 -2.13 -4.24
N ILE A 52 0.57 -1.83 -3.49
CA ILE A 52 1.18 -0.51 -3.43
C ILE A 52 2.70 -0.67 -3.56
N ASP A 53 3.27 0.00 -4.56
CA ASP A 53 4.70 0.15 -4.73
C ASP A 53 5.10 1.58 -4.35
N LEU A 54 6.04 1.71 -3.42
CA LEU A 54 6.72 2.97 -3.13
C LEU A 54 8.11 2.91 -3.73
N THR A 55 8.42 3.85 -4.62
CA THR A 55 9.72 3.95 -5.28
C THR A 55 10.24 5.38 -5.16
N PRO A 56 11.52 5.65 -5.50
CA PRO A 56 12.03 7.02 -5.55
C PRO A 56 11.24 7.94 -6.50
N LYS A 57 10.62 7.37 -7.55
CA LYS A 57 9.78 8.05 -8.54
C LYS A 57 8.36 8.37 -8.03
N GLY A 58 8.01 7.89 -6.84
CA GLY A 58 6.71 8.06 -6.22
C GLY A 58 5.97 6.76 -6.03
N ARG A 59 4.69 6.90 -5.66
CA ARG A 59 3.78 5.80 -5.33
C ARG A 59 3.04 5.31 -6.57
N VAL A 60 2.91 4.00 -6.68
CA VAL A 60 2.06 3.33 -7.67
C VAL A 60 1.09 2.42 -6.91
N THR A 61 -0.21 2.57 -7.18
CA THR A 61 -1.26 1.74 -6.59
C THR A 61 -1.91 0.89 -7.66
N LYS A 62 -2.20 -0.39 -7.37
CA LYS A 62 -2.86 -1.30 -8.30
C LYS A 62 -4.05 -2.01 -7.66
N VAL A 63 -5.11 -2.16 -8.43
CA VAL A 63 -6.28 -2.99 -8.09
C VAL A 63 -6.41 -4.02 -9.20
N ASN A 64 -6.46 -5.30 -8.83
CA ASN A 64 -6.49 -6.40 -9.79
C ASN A 64 -5.34 -6.31 -10.82
N HIS A 65 -4.13 -6.01 -10.34
CA HIS A 65 -2.91 -5.77 -11.14
C HIS A 65 -2.95 -4.55 -12.09
N LEU A 66 -4.07 -3.85 -12.17
CA LEU A 66 -4.23 -2.65 -13.00
C LEU A 66 -3.83 -1.41 -12.20
N LYS A 67 -2.91 -0.62 -12.77
CA LYS A 67 -2.49 0.66 -12.18
C LYS A 67 -3.66 1.64 -12.09
N GLN A 68 -3.84 2.22 -10.92
CA GLN A 68 -4.84 3.25 -10.68
C GLN A 68 -4.21 4.64 -10.82
N ALA A 69 -4.84 5.51 -11.61
CA ALA A 69 -4.37 6.87 -11.84
C ALA A 69 -4.70 7.79 -10.65
N ARG A 70 -5.84 7.55 -10.00
CA ARG A 70 -6.28 8.30 -8.82
C ARG A 70 -6.39 7.35 -7.63
N LEU A 71 -6.08 7.86 -6.44
CA LEU A 71 -6.24 7.10 -5.19
C LEU A 71 -7.71 6.79 -4.88
N SER A 72 -8.63 7.65 -5.34
CA SER A 72 -10.07 7.39 -5.25
C SER A 72 -10.46 6.09 -5.92
N ASP A 73 -9.80 5.74 -7.02
CA ASP A 73 -10.12 4.54 -7.81
C ASP A 73 -9.54 3.27 -7.16
N TYR A 74 -8.60 3.45 -6.23
CA TYR A 74 -8.03 2.37 -5.42
C TYR A 74 -8.88 2.03 -4.18
N ILE A 75 -9.45 3.05 -3.51
CA ILE A 75 -10.23 2.89 -2.27
C ILE A 75 -11.74 2.78 -2.55
N GLY A 76 -12.21 3.24 -3.71
CA GLY A 76 -13.61 3.33 -4.12
C GLY A 76 -14.39 2.02 -4.17
#